data_AF-A0AAN8W1V8-F1
#
_entry.id   AF-A0AAN8W1V8-F1
#
_cell.length_a   1.000
_cell.length_b   1.000
_cell.length_c   1.000
_cell.angle_alpha   90.00
_cell.angle_beta   90.00
_cell.angle_gamma   90.00
#
_symmetry.space_group_name_H-M   'P 1'
#
loop_
_entity.id
_entity.type
_entity.pdbx_description
1 polymer ?
#
loop_
_entity_poly.entity_id
_entity_poly.type
_entity_poly.pdbx_seq_one_letter_code
_entity_poly.pdbx_strand_id
1 'polypeptide(L)' 'VLAFRDIAPHAPIHILIIPKVRDGLTGISKAEERHYEILGRLLYTAKVVAKQEGLEDGYRLVINDGPSG' A
#
# COMPACT_ATOMS: atom_id res chain seq x y z
N VAL A 1 8.50 -4.94 -3.58
CA VAL A 1 7.42 -3.92 -3.55
C VAL A 1 7.59 -3.00 -4.75
N LEU A 2 6.50 -2.44 -5.28
CA LEU A 2 6.49 -1.39 -6.29
C LEU A 2 5.57 -0.27 -5.79
N ALA A 3 6.00 0.98 -5.94
CA ALA A 3 5.21 2.16 -5.64
C ALA A 3 5.11 3.03 -6.90
N PHE A 4 3.90 3.53 -7.20
CA PHE A 4 3.66 4.36 -8.38
C PHE A 4 2.43 5.25 -8.16
N ARG A 5 2.39 6.40 -8.85
CA ARG A 5 1.26 7.33 -8.78
C ARG A 5 0.00 6.68 -9.34
N ASP A 6 -1.11 6.91 -8.68
CA ASP A 6 -2.41 6.50 -9.20
C ASP A 6 -2.73 7.28 -10.48
N ILE A 7 -3.34 6.61 -11.46
CA ILE A 7 -3.79 7.23 -12.70
C ILE A 7 -5.05 8.07 -12.49
N ALA A 8 -5.86 7.74 -11.47
CA ALA A 8 -7.06 8.47 -11.08
C ALA A 8 -6.94 8.92 -9.61
N PRO A 9 -6.13 9.96 -9.33
CA PRO A 9 -5.83 10.37 -7.96
C PRO A 9 -7.03 11.00 -7.26
N HIS A 10 -7.29 10.60 -6.02
CA HIS A 10 -8.31 11.21 -5.14
C HIS A 10 -7.76 12.31 -4.21
N ALA A 11 -6.45 12.57 -4.27
CA ALA A 11 -5.74 13.60 -3.53
C ALA A 11 -4.56 14.13 -4.37
N PRO A 12 -4.00 15.33 -4.08
CA PRO A 12 -2.86 15.87 -4.82
C PRO A 12 -1.66 14.91 -4.91
N ILE A 13 -1.43 14.14 -3.84
CA ILE A 13 -0.47 13.03 -3.82
C ILE A 13 -1.26 11.77 -3.50
N HIS A 14 -1.38 10.88 -4.49
CA HIS A 14 -2.04 9.57 -4.36
C HIS A 14 -1.16 8.49 -4.99
N ILE A 15 -0.69 7.55 -4.18
CA ILE A 15 0.29 6.54 -4.56
C ILE A 15 -0.20 5.16 -4.15
N LEU A 16 -0.09 4.22 -5.07
CA LEU A 16 -0.38 2.81 -4.83
C LEU A 16 0.94 2.08 -4.54
N ILE A 17 0.91 1.23 -3.51
CA ILE A 17 2.05 0.39 -3.11
C ILE A 17 1.61 -1.06 -3.15
N ILE A 18 2.25 -1.86 -4.00
CA ILE A 18 1.85 -3.24 -4.26
C ILE A 18 3.01 -4.23 -4.05
N PRO A 19 2.71 -5.48 -3.66
CA PRO A 19 3.71 -6.54 -3.69
C PRO A 19 4.01 -6.93 -5.14
N LYS A 20 5.28 -7.17 -5.47
CA LYS A 20 5.68 -7.70 -6.79
C LYS A 20 5.44 -9.22 -6.88
N VAL A 21 5.57 -9.91 -5.76
CA VAL A 21 5.29 -11.34 -5.60
C VAL A 21 4.10 -11.45 -4.65
N ARG A 22 2.98 -11.99 -5.13
CA ARG A 22 1.72 -12.04 -4.39
C ARG A 22 1.56 -13.28 -3.52
N ASP A 23 2.10 -14.42 -3.94
CA ASP A 23 1.96 -15.71 -3.24
C ASP A 23 0.51 -16.07 -2.82
N GLY A 24 -0.46 -15.78 -3.71
CA GLY A 24 -1.88 -16.00 -3.45
C GLY A 24 -2.60 -14.86 -2.70
N LEU A 25 -1.88 -13.81 -2.27
CA LEU A 25 -2.47 -12.63 -1.64
C LEU A 25 -3.26 -11.79 -2.66
N THR A 26 -4.55 -12.05 -2.78
CA THR A 26 -5.49 -11.34 -3.67
C THR A 26 -6.30 -10.26 -2.95
N GLY A 27 -6.29 -10.26 -1.62
CA GLY A 27 -6.94 -9.29 -0.74
C GLY A 27 -6.41 -9.47 0.69
N ILE A 28 -6.61 -8.48 1.56
CA ILE A 28 -6.11 -8.56 2.95
C ILE A 28 -6.85 -9.62 3.75
N SER A 29 -8.13 -9.88 3.45
CA SER A 29 -8.91 -10.96 4.07
C SER A 29 -8.41 -12.37 3.71
N LYS A 30 -7.54 -12.48 2.70
CA LYS A 30 -6.87 -13.72 2.29
C LYS A 30 -5.42 -13.80 2.76
N ALA A 31 -5.00 -12.87 3.62
CA ALA A 31 -3.69 -12.94 4.23
C ALA A 31 -3.56 -14.19 5.12
N GLU A 32 -2.33 -14.67 5.23
CA GLU A 32 -1.94 -15.85 6.01
C GLU A 32 -0.63 -15.50 6.69
N GLU A 33 -0.19 -16.28 7.69
CA GLU A 33 1.00 -15.94 8.47
C GLU A 33 2.27 -15.77 7.61
N ARG A 34 2.39 -16.54 6.53
CA ARG A 34 3.49 -16.40 5.57
C ARG A 34 3.57 -15.02 4.90
N HIS A 35 2.46 -14.28 4.89
CA HIS A 35 2.38 -12.94 4.31
C HIS A 35 2.82 -11.83 5.27
N TYR A 36 3.14 -12.13 6.53
CA TYR A 36 3.52 -11.11 7.52
C TYR A 36 4.70 -10.24 7.06
N GLU A 37 5.74 -10.85 6.48
CA GLU A 37 6.91 -10.10 6.02
C GLU A 37 6.54 -9.11 4.89
N ILE A 38 5.78 -9.57 3.89
CA ILE A 38 5.43 -8.71 2.76
C ILE A 38 4.47 -7.60 3.16
N LEU A 39 3.50 -7.87 4.03
CA LEU A 39 2.58 -6.86 4.56
C LEU A 39 3.33 -5.79 5.37
N GLY A 40 4.26 -6.21 6.24
CA GLY A 40 5.12 -5.28 6.97
C GLY A 40 5.99 -4.42 6.04
N ARG A 41 6.56 -5.04 4.98
CA ARG A 41 7.31 -4.31 3.95
C ARG A 41 6.46 -3.30 3.19
N LEU A 42 5.19 -3.59 2.89
CA LEU A 42 4.29 -2.64 2.23
C LEU A 42 4.06 -1.40 3.11
N LEU A 43 3.73 -1.61 4.38
CA LEU A 43 3.52 -0.51 5.34
C LEU A 43 4.79 0.32 5.56
N TYR A 44 5.95 -0.33 5.71
CA TYR A 44 7.22 0.38 5.84
C TYR A 44 7.57 1.18 4.58
N THR A 45 7.32 0.61 3.40
CA THR A 45 7.53 1.32 2.12
C THR A 45 6.65 2.56 2.04
N ALA A 46 5.42 2.52 2.56
CA ALA A 46 4.54 3.69 2.58
C ALA A 46 5.16 4.87 3.34
N LYS A 47 5.76 4.61 4.51
CA LYS A 47 6.51 5.62 5.25
C LYS A 47 7.72 6.17 4.48
N VAL A 48 8.44 5.32 3.75
CA VAL A 48 9.60 5.74 2.94
C VAL A 48 9.16 6.64 1.80
N VAL A 49 8.12 6.25 1.07
CA VAL A 49 7.57 7.00 -0.05
C VAL A 49 6.98 8.33 0.41
N ALA A 50 6.21 8.34 1.51
CA ALA A 50 5.65 9.57 2.07
C ALA A 50 6.75 10.59 2.41
N LYS A 51 7.88 10.14 2.96
CA LYS A 51 9.05 11.00 3.20
C LYS A 51 9.65 11.54 1.90
N GLN A 52 9.75 10.73 0.85
CA GLN A 52 10.29 11.14 -0.45
C GLN A 52 9.41 12.20 -1.15
N GLU A 53 8.10 12.12 -0.93
CA GLU A 53 7.11 13.06 -1.47
C GLU A 53 6.90 14.30 -0.57
N GLY A 54 7.66 14.43 0.53
CA GLY A 54 7.56 15.59 1.42
C GLY A 54 6.27 15.67 2.24
N LEU A 55 5.62 14.54 2.53
CA LEU A 55 4.37 14.47 3.30
C LEU A 55 4.64 14.57 4.82
N GLU A 56 5.23 15.68 5.26
CA GLU A 56 5.63 15.91 6.65
C GLU A 56 4.45 16.21 7.58
N ASP A 57 3.40 16.85 7.06
CA ASP A 57 2.17 17.17 7.79
C ASP A 57 1.21 15.98 7.94
N GLY A 58 1.61 14.82 7.41
CA GLY A 58 0.88 13.56 7.54
C GLY A 58 0.28 13.04 6.23
N TYR A 59 -0.27 11.84 6.30
CA TYR A 59 -0.88 11.12 5.18
C TYR A 59 -1.82 10.03 5.71
N ARG A 60 -2.67 9.49 4.83
CA ARG A 60 -3.57 8.38 5.14
C ARG A 60 -3.12 7.13 4.38
N LEU A 61 -3.10 5.99 5.07
CA LEU A 61 -3.00 4.67 4.43
C LEU A 61 -4.39 4.06 4.35
N VAL A 62 -4.71 3.49 3.19
CA VAL A 62 -5.99 2.85 2.91
C VAL A 62 -5.71 1.49 2.27
N ILE A 63 -6.37 0.45 2.78
CA ILE A 63 -6.38 -0.90 2.21
C ILE A 63 -7.85 -1.28 2.11
N ASN A 64 -8.34 -1.45 0.89
CA ASN A 64 -9.73 -1.83 0.64
C ASN A 64 -9.82 -3.36 0.43
N ASP A 65 -10.87 -4.00 0.93
CA ASP A 65 -11.13 -5.43 0.76
C ASP A 65 -12.61 -5.71 0.48
N GLY A 66 -12.87 -6.35 -0.66
CA GLY A 66 -14.21 -6.72 -1.07
C GLY A 66 -15.08 -5.56 -1.59
N PRO A 67 -16.38 -5.82 -1.86
CA PRO A 67 -17.25 -4.86 -2.54
C PRO A 67 -17.63 -3.62 -1.72
N SER A 68 -17.60 -3.72 -0.39
CA SER A 68 -18.03 -2.65 0.51
C SER A 68 -16.90 -1.76 1.01
N GLY A 69 -15.67 -2.03 0.58
CA GLY A 69 -14.47 -1.34 1.07
C GLY A 69 -13.81 -2.07 2.23
#